data_AF-A0AAW5TJC9-F1
#
_entry.id   AF-A0AAW5TJC9-F1
#
_cell.length_a   1.000
_cell.length_b   1.000
_cell.length_c   1.000
_cell.angle_alpha   90.00
_cell.angle_beta   90.00
_cell.angle_gamma   90.00
#
_symmetry.space_group_name_H-M   'P 1'
#
loop_
_entity.id
_entity.type
_entity.pdbx_description
1 polymer ?
#
loop_
_entity_poly.entity_id
_entity_poly.type
_entity_poly.pdbx_seq_one_letter_code
_entity_poly.pdbx_strand_id
1 'polypeptide(L)'
;DGLTDGEEKKIGTDPLNPDTDGDGLTDGDEVTGAKNGGKPTNPNKADTDGDGINDGDEIKNGTDPLNPNDPGKPAPKTKKVKKTLQVTGATSAGLAGTAALLLLAGGLAMT
;
A
#
# COMPACT_ATOMS: atom_id res chain seq x y z
N ASP A 1 -2.52 21.62 -1.05
CA ASP A 1 -3.82 21.28 -1.63
C ASP A 1 -4.52 22.53 -2.19
N GLY A 2 -4.32 23.72 -1.61
CA GLY A 2 -4.79 24.99 -2.18
C GLY A 2 -6.09 25.51 -1.56
N LEU A 3 -6.57 24.85 -0.52
CA LEU A 3 -7.65 25.32 0.34
C LEU A 3 -7.08 26.06 1.56
N THR A 4 -7.89 26.92 2.16
CA THR A 4 -7.60 27.50 3.47
C THR A 4 -8.13 26.61 4.59
N ASP A 5 -7.53 26.68 5.79
CA ASP A 5 -8.00 25.93 6.97
C ASP A 5 -9.50 26.11 7.24
N GLY A 6 -10.04 27.29 6.91
CA GLY A 6 -11.45 27.63 7.08
C GLY A 6 -12.36 27.03 6.00
N GLU A 7 -11.85 26.77 4.81
CA GLU A 7 -12.54 26.03 3.75
C GLU A 7 -12.52 24.54 4.05
N GLU A 8 -11.37 24.00 4.43
CA GLU A 8 -11.20 22.59 4.80
C GLU A 8 -12.13 22.18 5.95
N LYS A 9 -12.19 22.99 7.02
CA LYS A 9 -13.16 22.78 8.11
C LYS A 9 -14.62 22.80 7.67
N LYS A 10 -14.98 23.53 6.61
CA LYS A 10 -16.36 23.59 6.12
C LYS A 10 -16.74 22.35 5.31
N ILE A 11 -15.79 21.81 4.56
CA ILE A 11 -15.99 20.61 3.73
C ILE A 11 -15.65 19.31 4.47
N GLY A 12 -15.10 19.41 5.67
CA GLY A 12 -14.83 18.27 6.55
C GLY A 12 -13.45 17.65 6.39
N THR A 13 -12.58 18.25 5.56
CA THR A 13 -11.21 17.81 5.37
C THR A 13 -10.28 18.27 6.49
N ASP A 14 -9.09 17.66 6.60
CA ASP A 14 -8.11 17.97 7.64
C ASP A 14 -7.09 19.02 7.16
N PRO A 15 -7.04 20.23 7.76
CA PRO A 15 -6.09 21.27 7.39
C PRO A 15 -4.60 20.93 7.50
N LEU A 16 -4.30 19.84 8.21
CA LEU A 16 -2.92 19.34 8.36
C LEU A 16 -2.62 18.16 7.44
N ASN A 17 -3.61 17.67 6.69
CA ASN A 17 -3.48 16.58 5.75
C ASN A 17 -4.02 16.98 4.37
N PRO A 18 -3.15 17.31 3.40
CA PRO A 18 -3.57 17.81 2.09
C PRO A 18 -4.29 16.79 1.17
N ASP A 19 -4.42 15.53 1.61
CA ASP A 19 -5.10 14.41 0.94
C ASP A 19 -5.84 13.64 2.04
N THR A 20 -7.05 14.10 2.38
CA THR A 20 -7.76 13.71 3.59
C THR A 20 -8.13 12.23 3.59
N ASP A 21 -8.52 11.68 2.45
CA ASP A 21 -8.95 10.28 2.33
C ASP A 21 -7.85 9.32 1.84
N GLY A 22 -6.71 9.85 1.39
CA GLY A 22 -5.50 9.10 1.10
C GLY A 22 -5.54 8.37 -0.23
N ASP A 23 -6.29 8.87 -1.20
CA ASP A 23 -6.50 8.25 -2.50
C ASP A 23 -5.44 8.68 -3.55
N GLY A 24 -4.65 9.71 -3.23
CA GLY A 24 -3.61 10.26 -4.07
C GLY A 24 -3.98 11.53 -4.83
N LEU A 25 -5.18 12.06 -4.64
CA LEU A 25 -5.59 13.41 -5.02
C LEU A 25 -5.48 14.34 -3.80
N THR A 26 -5.26 15.63 -4.03
CA THR A 26 -5.30 16.59 -2.92
C THR A 26 -6.70 17.11 -2.72
N ASP A 27 -7.08 17.47 -1.49
CA ASP A 27 -8.44 17.94 -1.17
C ASP A 27 -8.88 19.07 -2.12
N GLY A 28 -7.96 20.00 -2.44
CA GLY A 28 -8.21 21.07 -3.41
C GLY A 28 -8.32 20.60 -4.87
N ASP A 29 -7.55 19.59 -5.30
CA ASP A 29 -7.68 19.00 -6.64
C ASP A 29 -9.06 18.36 -6.83
N GLU A 30 -9.58 17.72 -5.78
CA GLU A 30 -10.88 17.07 -5.77
C GLU A 30 -12.03 18.08 -5.72
N VAL A 31 -11.95 19.08 -4.83
CA VAL A 31 -12.95 20.16 -4.74
C VAL A 31 -13.07 20.94 -6.04
N THR A 32 -11.95 21.21 -6.71
CA THR A 32 -11.93 21.95 -7.98
C THR A 32 -12.17 21.05 -9.19
N GLY A 33 -12.02 19.74 -9.05
CA GLY A 33 -11.99 18.80 -10.18
C GLY A 33 -10.81 19.03 -11.12
N ALA A 34 -9.73 19.68 -10.68
CA ALA A 34 -8.59 20.06 -11.55
C ALA A 34 -7.96 18.85 -12.26
N LYS A 35 -8.01 17.68 -11.63
CA LYS A 35 -7.51 16.40 -12.18
C LYS A 35 -8.55 15.62 -12.98
N ASN A 36 -9.83 15.96 -12.84
CA ASN A 36 -10.96 15.27 -13.47
C ASN A 36 -11.72 16.19 -14.46
N GLY A 37 -11.00 16.99 -15.24
CA GLY A 37 -11.59 17.85 -16.27
C GLY A 37 -12.59 18.88 -15.76
N GLY A 38 -12.45 19.33 -14.50
CA GLY A 38 -13.35 20.27 -13.83
C GLY A 38 -14.58 19.62 -13.19
N LYS A 39 -14.59 18.29 -13.03
CA LYS A 39 -15.64 17.56 -12.30
C LYS A 39 -15.15 17.22 -10.89
N PRO A 40 -15.74 17.81 -9.84
CA PRO A 40 -15.31 17.55 -8.47
C PRO A 40 -15.59 16.12 -8.02
N THR A 41 -14.70 15.55 -7.21
CA THR A 41 -14.88 14.30 -6.44
C THR A 41 -15.08 14.64 -4.95
N ASN A 42 -15.24 13.64 -4.09
CA ASN A 42 -15.43 13.84 -2.66
C ASN A 42 -14.11 13.68 -1.90
N PRO A 43 -13.53 14.76 -1.35
CA PRO A 43 -12.23 14.71 -0.68
C PRO A 43 -12.20 13.97 0.67
N ASN A 44 -13.34 13.43 1.09
CA ASN A 44 -13.45 12.60 2.29
C ASN A 44 -13.75 11.13 1.96
N LYS A 45 -13.76 10.76 0.69
CA LYS A 45 -14.12 9.42 0.24
C LYS A 45 -13.24 9.04 -0.94
N ALA A 46 -12.26 8.20 -0.64
CA ALA A 46 -11.23 7.76 -1.57
C ALA A 46 -11.71 7.04 -2.85
N ASP A 47 -13.01 6.80 -2.99
CA ASP A 47 -13.71 6.15 -4.11
C ASP A 47 -15.08 6.84 -4.13
N THR A 48 -15.29 7.85 -4.96
CA THR A 48 -16.45 8.75 -4.89
C THR A 48 -17.74 8.06 -5.32
N ASP A 49 -17.70 7.24 -6.37
CA ASP A 49 -18.89 6.58 -6.93
C ASP A 49 -19.22 5.22 -6.29
N GLY A 50 -18.29 4.63 -5.56
CA GLY A 50 -18.46 3.43 -4.75
C GLY A 50 -18.32 2.12 -5.51
N ASP A 51 -17.59 2.08 -6.62
CA ASP A 51 -17.39 0.86 -7.40
C ASP A 51 -16.19 -0.01 -6.95
N GLY A 52 -15.39 0.50 -6.00
CA GLY A 52 -14.28 -0.18 -5.36
C GLY A 52 -12.89 0.18 -5.91
N ILE A 53 -12.80 1.16 -6.82
CA ILE A 53 -11.54 1.74 -7.27
C ILE A 53 -11.47 3.19 -6.76
N ASN A 54 -10.26 3.65 -6.48
CA ASN A 54 -10.06 4.96 -5.88
C ASN A 54 -10.06 6.06 -6.95
N ASP A 55 -10.54 7.27 -6.65
CA ASP A 55 -10.69 8.33 -7.66
C ASP A 55 -9.35 8.68 -8.33
N GLY A 56 -8.28 8.77 -7.54
CA GLY A 56 -6.92 8.97 -8.03
C GLY A 56 -6.39 7.85 -8.94
N ASP A 57 -6.77 6.60 -8.70
CA ASP A 57 -6.43 5.46 -9.56
C ASP A 57 -7.23 5.51 -10.88
N GLU A 58 -8.50 5.89 -10.83
CA GLU A 58 -9.38 6.01 -11.99
C GLU A 58 -8.95 7.12 -12.94
N ILE A 59 -8.69 8.33 -12.41
CA ILE A 59 -8.18 9.46 -13.20
C ILE A 59 -6.87 9.08 -13.89
N LYS A 60 -5.98 8.37 -13.19
CA LYS A 60 -4.72 7.91 -13.76
C LYS A 60 -4.89 6.86 -14.85
N ASN A 61 -5.91 6.01 -14.74
CA ASN A 61 -6.24 4.99 -15.73
C ASN A 61 -7.12 5.54 -16.87
N GLY A 62 -7.63 6.76 -16.74
CA GLY A 62 -8.46 7.44 -17.72
C GLY A 62 -9.93 7.01 -17.68
N THR A 63 -10.43 6.56 -16.52
CA THR A 63 -11.85 6.27 -16.28
C THR A 63 -12.53 7.41 -15.52
N ASP A 64 -13.86 7.34 -15.39
CA ASP A 64 -14.68 8.39 -14.76
C ASP A 64 -14.98 8.07 -13.28
N PRO A 65 -14.36 8.76 -12.31
CA PRO A 65 -14.52 8.49 -10.87
C PRO A 65 -15.90 8.87 -10.30
N LEU A 66 -16.81 9.33 -11.16
CA LEU A 66 -18.19 9.67 -10.82
C LEU A 66 -19.20 8.69 -11.44
N ASN A 67 -18.72 7.62 -12.07
CA ASN A 67 -19.56 6.68 -12.80
C ASN A 67 -19.28 5.23 -12.37
N PRO A 68 -20.14 4.65 -11.51
CA PRO A 68 -19.90 3.32 -10.94
C PRO A 68 -20.08 2.18 -11.96
N ASN A 69 -20.43 2.49 -13.21
CA ASN A 69 -20.50 1.55 -14.32
C ASN A 69 -19.28 1.64 -15.24
N ASP A 70 -18.29 2.48 -14.92
CA ASP A 70 -17.01 2.60 -15.59
C ASP A 70 -15.82 2.47 -14.62
N PRO A 71 -15.71 1.37 -13.84
CA PRO A 71 -14.57 1.14 -12.93
C PRO A 71 -13.21 1.12 -13.62
N GLY A 72 -13.19 1.02 -14.95
CA GLY A 72 -11.98 0.67 -15.67
C GLY A 72 -11.46 -0.71 -15.27
N LYS A 73 -10.17 -0.91 -15.50
CA LYS A 73 -9.47 -2.09 -15.00
C LYS A 73 -8.83 -1.69 -13.69
N PRO A 74 -9.05 -2.43 -12.58
CA PRO A 74 -8.34 -2.12 -11.35
C PRO A 74 -6.85 -2.09 -11.67
N ALA A 75 -6.20 -0.95 -11.41
CA ALA A 75 -4.75 -0.89 -11.40
C ALA A 75 -4.29 -2.08 -10.54
N PRO A 76 -3.29 -2.88 -10.98
CA PRO A 76 -2.82 -3.97 -10.15
C PRO A 76 -2.34 -3.33 -8.86
N LYS A 77 -3.18 -3.40 -7.81
CA LYS A 77 -2.83 -2.96 -6.46
C LYS A 77 -1.66 -3.85 -6.11
N THR A 78 -0.43 -3.37 -6.35
CA THR A 78 0.75 -3.93 -5.71
C THR A 78 0.42 -3.72 -4.25
N LYS A 79 -0.10 -4.76 -3.60
CA LYS A 79 -0.36 -4.73 -2.17
C LYS A 79 0.93 -4.16 -1.61
N LYS A 80 0.88 -2.96 -1.04
CA LYS A 80 2.01 -2.40 -0.30
C LYS A 80 2.19 -3.40 0.82
N VAL A 81 3.03 -4.41 0.61
CA VAL A 81 3.34 -5.41 1.61
C VAL A 81 3.94 -4.56 2.71
N LYS A 82 3.17 -4.34 3.78
CA LYS A 82 3.71 -3.86 5.05
C LYS A 82 4.87 -4.80 5.31
N LYS A 83 6.09 -4.32 5.11
CA LYS A 83 7.29 -5.09 5.42
C LYS A 83 7.34 -5.15 6.94
N THR A 84 6.54 -6.04 7.51
CA THR A 84 6.67 -6.48 8.88
C THR A 84 8.07 -7.05 8.96
N LEU A 85 8.96 -6.27 9.56
CA LEU A 85 10.30 -6.65 9.90
C LEU A 85 10.17 -7.88 10.82
N GLN A 86 10.31 -9.09 10.28
CA GLN A 86 10.48 -10.27 11.10
C GLN A 86 11.89 -10.20 11.69
N VAL A 87 12.03 -9.48 12.80
CA VAL A 87 13.11 -9.72 13.75
C VAL A 87 12.63 -10.84 14.66
N THR A 88 12.72 -12.08 14.16
CA THR A 88 12.79 -13.26 15.03
C THR A 88 14.29 -13.57 15.10
N GLY A 89 14.97 -13.23 16.19
CA GLY A 89 14.71 -13.79 17.51
C GLY A 89 15.39 -15.16 17.55
N ALA A 90 16.62 -15.17 18.07
CA ALA A 90 17.51 -16.32 18.14
C ALA A 90 16.93 -17.48 18.99
N THR A 91 17.64 -18.62 18.89
CA THR A 91 17.66 -19.79 19.79
C THR A 91 16.63 -20.90 19.56
N SER A 92 17.07 -21.98 18.91
CA SER A 92 16.69 -23.33 19.36
C SER A 92 17.95 -24.18 19.47
N ALA A 93 18.27 -24.50 20.73
CA ALA A 93 19.31 -25.43 21.13
C ALA A 93 18.75 -26.86 21.15
N GLY A 94 19.57 -27.82 20.72
CA GLY A 94 19.50 -29.25 21.07
C GLY A 94 18.51 -30.11 20.28
N LEU A 95 18.95 -31.22 19.69
CA LEU A 95 19.11 -32.49 20.40
C LEU A 95 19.82 -33.54 19.53
N ALA A 96 20.45 -34.47 20.24
CA ALA A 96 21.30 -35.57 19.81
C ALA A 96 20.75 -36.50 18.70
N GLY A 97 21.66 -37.05 17.89
CA GLY A 97 21.45 -38.22 17.04
C GLY A 97 22.75 -38.99 16.89
N THR A 98 22.76 -40.22 17.37
CA THR A 98 23.90 -41.07 17.73
C THR A 98 24.60 -41.76 16.55
N ALA A 99 25.93 -41.86 16.68
CA ALA A 99 26.84 -42.95 16.31
C ALA A 99 26.49 -43.93 15.16
N ALA A 100 27.37 -43.99 14.17
CA ALA A 100 27.69 -45.21 13.44
C ALA A 100 29.21 -45.36 13.32
N LEU A 101 29.73 -46.26 14.15
CA LEU A 101 31.09 -46.77 14.25
C LEU A 101 31.24 -47.96 13.28
N LEU A 102 32.26 -47.96 12.40
CA LEU A 102 32.99 -49.15 11.92
C LEU A 102 34.17 -48.68 11.04
N LEU A 103 35.42 -48.58 11.54
CA LEU A 103 36.45 -49.62 11.73
C LEU A 103 36.89 -50.36 10.45
N LEU A 104 38.08 -50.00 9.90
CA LEU A 104 39.34 -50.78 9.92
C LEU A 104 40.36 -50.19 8.93
N ALA A 105 41.54 -49.74 9.40
CA ALA A 105 42.88 -50.34 9.19
C ALA A 105 43.54 -50.00 7.83
N GLY A 106 44.82 -49.62 7.72
CA GLY A 106 45.95 -49.49 8.64
C GLY A 106 47.02 -48.58 8.00
N GLY A 107 47.91 -47.94 8.78
CA GLY A 107 49.36 -48.26 8.88
C GLY A 107 50.16 -47.73 7.65
N LEU A 108 51.31 -47.06 7.72
CA LEU A 108 52.43 -47.11 8.65
C LEU A 108 53.51 -46.08 8.20
N ALA A 109 54.17 -45.42 9.16
CA ALA A 109 55.54 -44.83 9.18
C ALA A 109 55.99 -43.82 8.08
N MET A 110 56.37 -42.59 8.40
CA MET A 110 57.69 -42.13 8.90
C MET A 110 58.88 -42.50 7.99
N THR A 111 59.46 -41.51 7.30
CA THR A 111 60.74 -40.82 7.61
C THR A 111 60.87 -39.57 6.75
#